data_AF-A0A0Q5IQJ4-F1
#
_entry.id   AF-A0A0Q5IQJ4-F1
#
_cell.length_a   1.000
_cell.length_b   1.000
_cell.length_c   1.000
_cell.angle_alpha   90.00
_cell.angle_beta   90.00
_cell.angle_gamma   90.00
#
_symmetry.space_group_name_H-M   'P 1'
#
loop_
_entity.id
_entity.type
_entity.pdbx_description
1 polymer ?
#
loop_
_entity_poly.entity_id
_entity_poly.type
_entity_poly.pdbx_seq_one_letter_code
_entity_poly.pdbx_strand_id
1 'polypeptide(L)'
;MTQNPHPYQGHNVPVNQNRPHHEGMREEGFTLVEILIVIAIIGILAAVLVGNFSGSLRTGNRTAAKAHGYQVSLAIQQWLSQSPVRTVSSLTGLNCAQGYALISTGPQANNALASGQLGWKAPTGSITCSIAQGTSARTALVTTKVTGDSKTFVNGEAQ
;
A
#
# COMPACT_ATOMS: atom_id res chain seq x y z
N MET A 1 0.68 -78.22 15.56
CA MET A 1 -0.24 -78.17 16.72
C MET A 1 0.57 -78.36 17.99
N THR A 2 0.94 -77.29 18.68
CA THR A 2 1.40 -77.37 20.08
C THR A 2 1.04 -76.04 20.78
N GLN A 3 -0.14 -75.96 21.38
CA GLN A 3 -0.40 -74.94 22.39
C GLN A 3 0.20 -75.42 23.71
N ASN A 4 1.06 -74.60 24.32
CA ASN A 4 1.54 -74.79 25.69
C ASN A 4 0.81 -73.76 26.58
N PRO A 5 0.06 -74.18 27.61
CA PRO A 5 -0.64 -73.25 28.48
C PRO A 5 0.28 -72.84 29.66
N HIS A 6 0.62 -71.55 29.74
CA HIS A 6 1.17 -70.97 30.97
C HIS A 6 0.03 -70.37 31.80
N PRO A 7 -0.10 -70.72 33.10
CA PRO A 7 -1.08 -70.11 33.99
C PRO A 7 -0.55 -68.74 34.46
N TYR A 8 -1.26 -67.66 34.13
CA TYR A 8 -1.03 -66.35 34.74
C TYR A 8 -1.59 -66.36 36.17
N GLN A 9 -0.72 -66.44 37.18
CA GLN A 9 -1.08 -66.18 38.57
C GLN A 9 -1.03 -64.66 38.83
N GLY A 10 -2.17 -64.09 39.21
CA GLY A 10 -2.30 -62.66 39.54
C GLY A 10 -1.49 -62.30 40.78
N HIS A 11 -0.56 -61.37 40.63
CA HIS A 11 0.17 -60.73 41.72
C HIS A 11 -0.51 -59.40 42.04
N ASN A 12 -0.93 -59.22 43.29
CA ASN A 12 -1.68 -58.05 43.74
C ASN A 12 -0.71 -56.89 44.01
N VAL A 13 -0.56 -55.97 43.07
CA VAL A 13 0.18 -54.73 43.27
C VAL A 13 -0.66 -53.74 44.10
N PRO A 14 -0.16 -53.23 45.24
CA PRO A 14 -0.85 -52.16 45.97
C PRO A 14 -0.80 -50.88 45.12
N VAL A 15 -1.99 -50.40 44.71
CA VAL A 15 -2.13 -49.12 43.99
C VAL A 15 -1.83 -47.99 44.95
N ASN A 16 -0.70 -47.30 44.75
CA ASN A 16 -0.40 -46.04 45.43
C ASN A 16 -1.32 -44.94 44.85
N GLN A 17 -2.21 -44.42 45.70
CA GLN A 17 -3.26 -43.46 45.35
C GLN A 17 -2.87 -41.99 45.51
N ASN A 18 -1.58 -41.65 45.58
CA ASN A 18 -1.14 -40.26 45.57
C ASN A 18 -1.25 -39.66 44.16
N ARG A 19 -2.47 -39.27 43.78
CA ARG A 19 -2.75 -38.48 42.58
C ARG A 19 -2.71 -37.00 42.96
N PRO A 20 -1.87 -36.15 42.34
CA PRO A 20 -1.90 -34.72 42.60
C PRO A 20 -3.29 -34.17 42.25
N HIS A 21 -3.93 -33.52 43.22
CA HIS A 21 -5.19 -32.82 43.02
C HIS A 21 -4.91 -31.59 42.16
N HIS A 22 -5.26 -31.63 40.88
CA HIS A 22 -5.36 -30.42 40.06
C HIS A 22 -6.50 -29.56 40.61
N GLU A 23 -6.16 -28.53 41.39
CA GLU A 23 -7.07 -27.42 41.65
C GLU A 23 -7.39 -26.77 40.31
N GLY A 24 -8.62 -26.99 39.82
CA GLY A 24 -9.10 -26.39 38.59
C GLY A 24 -9.12 -24.87 38.74
N MET A 25 -8.31 -24.17 37.95
CA MET A 25 -8.46 -22.73 37.76
C MET A 25 -9.87 -22.48 37.24
N ARG A 26 -10.65 -21.71 37.99
CA ARG A 26 -11.99 -21.31 37.57
C ARG A 26 -11.84 -20.44 36.32
N GLU A 27 -12.36 -20.91 35.19
CA GLU A 27 -12.49 -20.09 34.00
C GLU A 27 -13.59 -19.06 34.24
N GLU A 28 -13.20 -17.82 34.51
CA GLU A 28 -14.14 -16.69 34.59
C GLU A 28 -14.58 -16.34 33.16
N GLY A 29 -15.83 -16.66 32.82
CA GLY A 29 -16.42 -16.31 31.53
C GLY A 29 -16.90 -14.85 31.48
N PHE A 30 -16.72 -14.20 30.32
CA PHE A 30 -17.24 -12.85 30.07
C PHE A 30 -18.76 -12.79 30.21
N THR A 31 -19.28 -11.70 30.79
CA THR A 31 -20.72 -11.53 30.93
C THR A 31 -21.36 -11.04 29.63
N LEU A 32 -22.63 -11.38 29.38
CA LEU A 32 -23.38 -10.88 28.22
C LEU A 32 -23.48 -9.35 28.19
N VAL A 33 -23.61 -8.75 29.36
CA VAL A 33 -23.70 -7.29 29.52
C VAL A 33 -22.37 -6.61 29.13
N GLU A 34 -21.26 -7.24 29.47
CA GLU A 34 -19.91 -6.75 29.17
C GLU A 34 -19.64 -6.75 27.66
N ILE A 35 -20.08 -7.78 26.95
CA ILE A 35 -20.02 -7.76 25.47
C ILE A 35 -21.00 -6.74 24.86
N LEU A 36 -22.21 -6.58 25.43
CA LEU A 36 -23.20 -5.60 24.95
C LEU A 36 -22.69 -4.15 25.03
N ILE A 37 -22.02 -3.79 26.12
CA ILE A 37 -21.46 -2.45 26.29
C ILE A 37 -20.28 -2.24 25.35
N VAL A 38 -19.43 -3.25 25.14
CA VAL A 38 -18.27 -3.16 24.23
C VAL A 38 -18.72 -2.90 22.79
N ILE A 39 -19.70 -3.65 22.27
CA ILE A 39 -20.21 -3.42 20.91
C ILE A 39 -20.92 -2.06 20.80
N ALA A 40 -21.57 -1.60 21.87
CA ALA A 40 -22.20 -0.27 21.89
C ALA A 40 -21.15 0.85 21.79
N ILE A 41 -20.04 0.75 22.53
CA ILE A 41 -18.94 1.72 22.47
C ILE A 41 -18.25 1.67 21.09
N ILE A 42 -17.93 0.47 20.58
CA ILE A 42 -17.32 0.31 19.25
C ILE A 42 -18.23 0.90 18.16
N GLY A 43 -19.55 0.70 18.25
CA GLY A 43 -20.52 1.27 17.31
C GLY A 43 -20.51 2.80 17.28
N ILE A 44 -20.46 3.45 18.45
CA ILE A 44 -20.38 4.91 18.57
C ILE A 44 -19.05 5.42 17.97
N LEU A 45 -17.93 4.78 18.30
CA LEU A 45 -16.61 5.16 17.77
C LEU A 45 -16.55 5.00 16.25
N ALA A 46 -17.07 3.89 15.71
CA ALA A 46 -17.09 3.63 14.28
C ALA A 46 -17.88 4.69 13.50
N ALA A 47 -19.04 5.13 14.03
CA ALA A 47 -19.87 6.14 13.39
C ALA A 47 -19.15 7.49 13.23
N VAL A 48 -18.39 7.92 14.25
CA VAL A 48 -17.62 9.18 14.20
C VAL A 48 -16.39 9.05 13.29
N LEU A 49 -15.74 7.88 13.26
CA LEU A 49 -14.52 7.65 12.47
C LEU A 49 -14.76 7.67 10.96
N VAL A 50 -15.89 7.14 10.47
CA VAL A 50 -16.18 7.05 9.03
C VAL A 50 -16.29 8.43 8.38
N GLY A 51 -16.86 9.42 9.09
CA GLY A 51 -17.04 10.78 8.55
C GLY A 51 -15.71 11.46 8.19
N ASN A 52 -14.69 11.35 9.04
CA ASN A 52 -13.41 12.07 8.87
C ASN A 52 -12.40 11.34 7.99
N PHE A 53 -12.54 10.03 7.79
CA PHE A 53 -11.58 9.22 7.04
C PHE A 53 -11.53 9.60 5.54
N SER A 54 -12.68 9.95 4.95
CA SER A 54 -12.79 10.31 3.53
C SER A 54 -11.98 11.56 3.14
N GLY A 55 -11.94 12.56 4.02
CA GLY A 55 -11.18 13.81 3.82
C GLY A 55 -9.66 13.60 3.93
N SER A 56 -9.23 12.74 4.87
CA SER A 56 -7.82 12.38 5.04
C SER A 56 -7.27 11.67 3.80
N LEU A 57 -8.02 10.69 3.28
CA LEU A 57 -7.66 9.99 2.04
C LEU A 57 -7.53 10.94 0.84
N ARG A 58 -8.49 11.86 0.68
CA ARG A 58 -8.44 12.87 -0.40
C ARG A 58 -7.23 13.78 -0.29
N THR A 59 -6.89 14.19 0.93
CA THR A 59 -5.70 15.02 1.21
C THR A 59 -4.41 14.25 0.92
N GLY A 60 -4.32 12.99 1.35
CA GLY A 60 -3.20 12.10 1.02
C GLY A 60 -3.02 11.92 -0.48
N ASN A 61 -4.11 11.69 -1.21
CA ASN A 61 -4.08 11.57 -2.67
C ASN A 61 -3.66 12.87 -3.37
N ARG A 62 -4.07 14.04 -2.86
CA ARG A 62 -3.62 15.35 -3.38
C ARG A 62 -2.13 15.56 -3.15
N THR A 63 -1.62 15.24 -1.95
CA THR A 63 -0.19 15.30 -1.65
C THR A 63 0.60 14.36 -2.55
N ALA A 64 0.09 13.16 -2.80
CA ALA A 64 0.69 12.19 -3.70
C ALA A 64 0.69 12.67 -5.16
N ALA A 65 -0.41 13.27 -5.64
CA ALA A 65 -0.49 13.89 -6.97
C ALA A 65 0.52 15.02 -7.12
N LYS A 66 0.58 15.91 -6.11
CA LYS A 66 1.54 17.01 -6.04
C LYS A 66 2.98 16.51 -6.14
N ALA A 67 3.35 15.55 -5.28
CA ALA A 67 4.68 14.96 -5.25
C ALA A 67 5.03 14.25 -6.56
N HIS A 68 4.09 13.49 -7.13
CA HIS A 68 4.28 12.82 -8.41
C HIS A 68 4.55 13.81 -9.55
N GLY A 69 3.77 14.90 -9.62
CA GLY A 69 3.98 15.97 -10.58
C GLY A 69 5.38 16.59 -10.52
N TYR A 70 5.92 16.82 -9.32
CA TYR A 70 7.31 17.28 -9.15
C TYR A 70 8.34 16.21 -9.53
N GLN A 71 8.14 14.96 -9.15
CA GLN A 71 9.09 13.88 -9.45
C GLN A 71 9.25 13.68 -10.96
N VAL A 72 8.13 13.66 -11.68
CA VAL A 72 8.13 13.60 -13.15
C VAL A 72 8.78 14.84 -13.75
N SER A 73 8.43 16.05 -13.29
CA SER A 73 9.00 17.28 -13.84
C SER A 73 10.50 17.38 -13.61
N LEU A 74 11.00 16.92 -12.46
CA LEU A 74 12.43 16.84 -12.14
C LEU A 74 13.15 15.83 -13.02
N ALA A 75 12.61 14.62 -13.16
CA ALA A 75 13.19 13.59 -14.02
C ALA A 75 13.29 14.05 -15.48
N ILE A 76 12.26 14.73 -15.99
CA ILE A 76 12.28 15.32 -17.34
C ILE A 76 13.33 16.41 -17.44
N GLN A 77 13.43 17.33 -16.48
CA GLN A 77 14.44 18.39 -16.49
C GLN A 77 15.87 17.83 -16.46
N GLN A 78 16.12 16.80 -15.64
CA GLN A 78 17.40 16.09 -15.60
C GLN A 78 17.69 15.38 -16.93
N TRP A 79 16.69 14.77 -17.55
CA TRP A 79 16.86 14.14 -18.85
C TRP A 79 17.15 15.15 -19.97
N LEU A 80 16.48 16.30 -19.95
CA LEU A 80 16.72 17.39 -20.88
C LEU A 80 18.10 18.03 -20.67
N SER A 81 18.63 18.08 -19.43
CA SER A 81 19.94 18.70 -19.15
C SER A 81 21.12 17.86 -19.66
N GLN A 82 20.94 16.55 -19.81
CA GLN A 82 21.96 15.63 -20.32
C GLN A 82 22.31 15.84 -21.80
N SER A 83 21.44 16.49 -22.59
CA SER A 83 21.72 16.73 -24.00
C SER A 83 20.93 17.91 -24.58
N PRO A 84 21.55 18.82 -25.34
CA PRO A 84 20.87 19.99 -25.90
C PRO A 84 19.86 19.65 -27.00
N VAL A 85 19.94 18.46 -27.62
CA VAL A 85 19.02 18.03 -28.69
C VAL A 85 17.72 17.42 -28.16
N ARG A 86 17.65 17.10 -26.86
CA ARG A 86 16.45 16.51 -26.26
C ARG A 86 15.37 17.58 -26.08
N THR A 87 14.14 17.22 -26.44
CA THR A 87 12.96 18.08 -26.34
C THR A 87 11.78 17.30 -25.75
N VAL A 88 10.80 18.04 -25.23
CA VAL A 88 9.57 17.50 -24.63
C VAL A 88 8.62 16.90 -25.67
N SER A 89 8.85 17.13 -26.96
CA SER A 89 8.03 16.59 -28.05
C SER A 89 7.82 15.06 -27.92
N SER A 90 8.89 14.32 -27.63
CA SER A 90 8.86 12.85 -27.43
C SER A 90 8.10 12.39 -26.18
N LEU A 91 7.78 13.31 -25.26
CA LEU A 91 7.10 13.03 -24.00
C LEU A 91 5.62 13.46 -24.03
N THR A 92 5.25 14.31 -24.99
CA THR A 92 3.90 14.86 -25.10
C THR A 92 2.87 13.75 -25.28
N GLY A 93 1.79 13.79 -24.50
CA GLY A 93 0.71 12.80 -24.57
C GLY A 93 0.98 11.51 -23.79
N LEU A 94 2.17 11.32 -23.22
CA LEU A 94 2.42 10.18 -22.34
C LEU A 94 1.57 10.25 -21.08
N ASN A 95 0.98 9.11 -20.72
CA ASN A 95 0.30 8.93 -19.45
C ASN A 95 1.34 8.68 -18.35
N CYS A 96 1.85 9.75 -17.75
CA CYS A 96 2.85 9.67 -16.69
C CYS A 96 2.33 9.06 -15.37
N ALA A 97 1.10 8.55 -15.32
CA ALA A 97 0.63 7.71 -14.22
C ALA A 97 1.18 6.28 -14.34
N GLN A 98 1.61 5.88 -15.54
CA GLN A 98 2.35 4.63 -15.75
C GLN A 98 3.85 4.83 -15.50
N GLY A 99 4.56 3.72 -15.33
CA GLY A 99 6.01 3.74 -15.15
C GLY A 99 6.75 3.93 -16.47
N TYR A 100 7.67 4.88 -16.51
CA TYR A 100 8.55 5.12 -17.66
C TYR A 100 9.99 5.28 -17.20
N ALA A 101 10.91 4.71 -17.97
CA ALA A 101 12.33 5.06 -17.92
C ALA A 101 12.64 6.08 -19.02
N LEU A 102 13.40 7.10 -18.69
CA LEU A 102 13.98 8.06 -19.61
C LEU A 102 15.43 7.66 -19.89
N ILE A 103 15.66 7.19 -21.11
CA ILE A 103 16.97 6.75 -21.60
C ILE A 103 17.50 7.71 -22.66
N SER A 104 18.69 7.42 -23.19
CA SER A 104 19.34 8.29 -24.18
C SER A 104 18.49 8.56 -25.43
N THR A 105 17.68 7.59 -25.84
CA THR A 105 16.84 7.65 -27.05
C THR A 105 15.41 8.11 -26.78
N GLY A 106 15.04 8.41 -25.54
CA GLY A 106 13.68 8.86 -25.17
C GLY A 106 13.01 8.02 -24.08
N PRO A 107 11.68 8.17 -23.93
CA PRO A 107 10.90 7.43 -22.94
C PRO A 107 10.69 5.97 -23.38
N GLN A 108 10.85 5.04 -22.45
CA GLN A 108 10.51 3.63 -22.62
C GLN A 108 9.51 3.19 -21.56
N ALA A 109 8.36 2.68 -22.00
CA ALA A 109 7.35 2.08 -21.15
C ALA A 109 7.84 0.69 -20.74
N ASN A 110 8.39 0.53 -19.54
CA ASN A 110 8.65 -0.75 -18.87
C ASN A 110 9.02 -0.46 -17.41
N ASN A 111 8.26 -0.99 -16.46
CA ASN A 111 8.39 -0.74 -15.01
C ASN A 111 9.74 -1.17 -14.37
N ALA A 112 10.72 -1.62 -15.16
CA ALA A 112 12.06 -1.91 -14.70
C ALA A 112 12.92 -0.65 -14.89
N LEU A 113 12.78 0.30 -13.96
CA LEU A 113 13.73 1.41 -13.83
C LEU A 113 15.10 0.78 -13.53
N ALA A 114 15.94 0.59 -14.55
CA ALA A 114 17.26 0.06 -14.33
C ALA A 114 18.09 1.10 -13.56
N SER A 115 19.02 0.64 -12.73
CA SER A 115 19.92 1.53 -12.00
C SER A 115 20.61 2.52 -12.95
N GLY A 116 20.51 3.81 -12.65
CA GLY A 116 21.11 4.88 -13.46
C GLY A 116 20.19 5.46 -14.55
N GLN A 117 19.01 4.89 -14.80
CA GLN A 117 17.99 5.51 -15.64
C GLN A 117 17.15 6.49 -14.82
N LEU A 118 16.85 7.64 -15.40
CA LEU A 118 15.87 8.56 -14.82
C LEU A 118 14.47 8.00 -15.08
N GLY A 119 13.53 8.19 -14.17
CA GLY A 119 12.17 7.73 -14.43
C GLY A 119 11.23 7.94 -13.25
N TRP A 120 10.00 7.50 -13.43
CA TRP A 120 8.92 7.69 -12.46
C TRP A 120 7.96 6.53 -12.52
N LYS A 121 7.20 6.35 -11.43
CA LYS A 121 6.04 5.47 -11.37
C LYS A 121 5.07 6.07 -10.37
N ALA A 122 3.84 6.34 -10.80
CA ALA A 122 2.85 6.91 -9.90
C ALA A 122 2.46 5.91 -8.80
N PRO A 123 2.06 6.41 -7.62
CA PRO A 123 1.30 5.63 -6.66
C PRO A 123 0.02 5.10 -7.32
N THR A 124 -0.30 3.82 -7.12
CA THR A 124 -1.44 3.17 -7.77
C THR A 124 -2.77 3.77 -7.34
N GLY A 125 -3.66 4.01 -8.32
CA GLY A 125 -5.11 3.91 -8.14
C GLY A 125 -5.93 5.19 -8.06
N SER A 126 -5.35 6.40 -8.05
CA SER A 126 -6.19 7.62 -7.91
C SER A 126 -5.63 8.88 -8.56
N ILE A 127 -4.56 8.80 -9.36
CA ILE A 127 -3.93 9.98 -9.99
C ILE A 127 -3.93 9.79 -11.50
N THR A 128 -4.50 10.77 -12.23
CA THR A 128 -4.27 10.93 -13.66
C THR A 128 -3.08 11.85 -13.87
N CYS A 129 -2.30 11.60 -14.92
CA CYS A 129 -1.09 12.37 -15.20
C CYS A 129 -0.86 12.44 -16.72
N SER A 130 -0.62 13.64 -17.24
CA SER A 130 -0.28 13.87 -18.65
C SER A 130 0.85 14.88 -18.78
N ILE A 131 1.69 14.69 -19.80
CA ILE A 131 2.78 15.62 -20.12
C ILE A 131 2.40 16.39 -21.38
N ALA A 132 2.59 17.71 -21.33
CA ALA A 132 2.50 18.61 -22.47
C ALA A 132 3.78 19.45 -22.59
N GLN A 133 4.03 19.96 -23.79
CA GLN A 133 5.05 20.96 -24.01
C GLN A 133 4.54 22.35 -23.61
N GLY A 134 5.38 23.14 -22.95
CA GLY A 134 5.16 24.56 -22.71
C GLY A 134 5.49 25.43 -23.92
N THR A 135 5.71 26.72 -23.69
CA THR A 135 6.05 27.69 -24.75
C THR A 135 7.37 27.40 -25.44
N SER A 136 8.29 26.70 -24.77
CA SER A 136 9.58 26.27 -25.32
C SER A 136 9.64 24.74 -25.46
N ALA A 137 10.38 24.26 -26.46
CA ALA A 137 10.59 22.83 -26.71
C ALA A 137 11.25 22.06 -25.54
N ARG A 138 11.80 22.79 -24.55
CA ARG A 138 12.47 22.25 -23.36
C ARG A 138 11.71 22.53 -22.06
N THR A 139 10.50 23.08 -22.15
CA THR A 139 9.63 23.31 -20.99
C THR A 139 8.57 22.21 -20.98
N ALA A 140 8.55 21.40 -19.92
CA ALA A 140 7.51 20.40 -19.71
C ALA A 140 6.44 20.94 -18.76
N LEU A 141 5.19 20.68 -19.09
CA LEU A 141 4.02 20.88 -18.24
C LEU A 141 3.50 19.50 -17.86
N VAL A 142 3.76 19.10 -16.62
CA VAL A 142 3.27 17.83 -16.07
C VAL A 142 1.98 18.12 -15.31
N THR A 143 0.85 17.78 -15.90
CA THR A 143 -0.45 17.94 -15.24
C THR A 143 -0.80 16.66 -14.49
N THR A 144 -1.05 16.78 -13.18
CA THR A 144 -1.58 15.69 -12.35
C THR A 144 -2.91 16.08 -11.73
N LYS A 145 -3.80 15.10 -11.56
CA LYS A 145 -5.12 15.30 -10.96
C LYS A 145 -5.53 14.05 -10.20
N VAL A 146 -6.18 14.23 -9.05
CA VAL A 146 -6.79 13.11 -8.34
C VAL A 146 -8.13 12.76 -9.01
N THR A 147 -8.36 11.48 -9.33
CA THR A 147 -9.61 11.01 -9.93
C THR A 147 -10.80 11.41 -9.05
N GLY A 148 -11.79 12.10 -9.62
CA GLY A 148 -12.95 12.59 -8.86
C GLY A 148 -12.64 13.76 -7.92
N ASP A 149 -11.51 14.45 -8.07
CA ASP A 149 -11.22 15.74 -7.44
C ASP A 149 -11.21 16.85 -8.50
N SER A 150 -11.51 18.09 -8.11
CA SER A 150 -11.44 19.24 -9.04
C SER A 150 -10.05 19.89 -9.07
N LYS A 151 -9.21 19.65 -8.06
CA LYS A 151 -7.86 20.24 -8.01
C LYS A 151 -6.94 19.59 -9.02
N THR A 152 -6.23 20.42 -9.75
CA THR A 152 -5.18 20.02 -10.68
C THR A 152 -3.86 20.62 -10.21
N PHE A 153 -2.77 19.93 -10.51
CA PHE A 153 -1.42 20.40 -10.22
C PHE A 153 -0.61 20.38 -11.51
N VAL A 154 0.14 21.45 -11.78
CA VAL A 154 1.06 21.54 -12.91
C VAL A 154 2.47 21.63 -12.37
N ASN A 155 3.33 20.69 -12.76
CA ASN A 155 4.69 20.54 -12.25
C ASN A 155 4.77 20.47 -10.71
N GLY A 156 3.69 19.98 -10.07
CA GLY A 156 3.59 19.93 -8.61
C GLY A 156 3.04 21.20 -7.95
N GLU A 157 2.74 22.26 -8.69
CA GLU A 157 2.07 23.45 -8.13
C GLU A 157 0.56 23.38 -8.32
N ALA A 158 -0.20 23.72 -7.28
CA ALA A 158 -1.66 23.79 -7.40
C ALA A 158 -2.06 24.91 -8.37
N GLN A 159 -3.05 24.63 -9.22
CA GLN A 159 -3.64 25.61 -10.15
C GLN A 159 -4.93 26.20 -9.59
#